data_AF-A0A954HHI8-F1
#
_entry.id   AF-A0A954HHI8-F1
#
_cell.length_a   1.000
_cell.length_b   1.000
_cell.length_c   1.000
_cell.angle_alpha   90.00
_cell.angle_beta   90.00
_cell.angle_gamma   90.00
#
_symmetry.space_group_name_H-M   'P 1'
#
loop_
_entity.id
_entity.type
_entity.pdbx_description
1 polymer ?
#
loop_
_entity_poly.entity_id
_entity_poly.type
_entity_poly.pdbx_seq_one_letter_code
_entity_poly.pdbx_strand_id
1 'polypeptide(L)'
;MRMVFRGVVLGLAFLVGIVADAADVLERYVSADTLNPGEDSNPDAQNCLDGLCWEPGEFNVEVTTAEPGKGDFLVRFPSPRPAGNAVNDLVALEWYAVLDETGKAVRAPSVIVV
;
A
#
# COMPACT_ATOMS: atom_id res chain seq x y z
N MET A 1 -41.40 53.36 -8.23
CA MET A 1 -40.31 52.71 -8.99
C MET A 1 -40.17 51.29 -8.44
N ARG A 2 -40.76 50.30 -9.12
CA ARG A 2 -40.86 48.90 -8.66
C ARG A 2 -39.62 48.13 -9.11
N MET A 3 -38.78 47.67 -8.18
CA MET A 3 -37.71 46.71 -8.47
C MET A 3 -38.26 45.29 -8.32
N VAL A 4 -38.25 44.54 -9.41
CA VAL A 4 -38.56 43.11 -9.48
C VAL A 4 -37.22 42.38 -9.37
N PHE A 5 -36.97 41.69 -8.25
CA PHE A 5 -35.84 40.77 -8.11
C PHE A 5 -36.21 39.45 -8.79
N ARG A 6 -35.56 39.16 -9.92
CA ARG A 6 -35.60 37.85 -10.59
C ARG A 6 -34.79 36.86 -9.76
N GLY A 7 -35.45 35.81 -9.29
CA GLY A 7 -34.82 34.69 -8.61
C GLY A 7 -33.90 33.91 -9.57
N VAL A 8 -32.68 33.67 -9.11
CA VAL A 8 -31.76 32.68 -9.70
C VAL A 8 -31.70 31.52 -8.70
N VAL A 9 -32.34 30.41 -9.07
CA VAL A 9 -32.19 29.13 -8.37
C VAL A 9 -30.85 28.57 -8.80
N LEU A 10 -29.83 28.69 -7.95
CA LEU A 10 -28.56 28.00 -8.15
C LEU A 10 -28.69 26.60 -7.54
N GLY A 11 -28.90 25.60 -8.40
CA GLY A 11 -28.94 24.20 -8.00
C GLY A 11 -27.56 23.78 -7.49
N LEU A 12 -27.48 23.49 -6.20
CA LEU A 12 -26.30 22.88 -5.58
C LEU A 12 -26.31 21.39 -5.91
N ALA A 13 -25.63 21.00 -6.99
CA ALA A 13 -25.35 19.59 -7.25
C ALA A 13 -24.29 19.13 -6.23
N PHE A 14 -24.73 18.45 -5.17
CA PHE A 14 -23.83 17.67 -4.31
C PHE A 14 -23.33 16.47 -5.15
N LEU A 15 -22.20 16.66 -5.83
CA LEU A 15 -21.38 15.55 -6.24
C LEU A 15 -20.80 14.96 -4.95
N VAL A 16 -21.35 13.83 -4.51
CA VAL A 16 -20.68 12.96 -3.54
C VAL A 16 -19.42 12.48 -4.25
N GLY A 17 -18.33 13.23 -4.08
CA GLY A 17 -17.01 12.70 -4.36
C GLY A 17 -16.82 11.50 -3.44
N ILE A 18 -16.55 10.34 -4.03
CA ILE A 18 -15.88 9.27 -3.30
C ILE A 18 -14.53 9.89 -2.92
N VAL A 19 -14.45 10.42 -1.71
CA VAL A 19 -13.16 10.69 -1.09
C VAL A 19 -12.62 9.29 -0.83
N ALA A 20 -11.73 8.82 -1.71
CA ALA A 20 -10.80 7.78 -1.30
C ALA A 20 -10.18 8.30 -0.01
N ASP A 21 -10.42 7.62 1.11
CA ASP A 21 -9.85 7.98 2.40
C ASP A 21 -8.34 7.92 2.23
N ALA A 22 -7.74 9.07 1.93
CA ALA A 22 -6.32 9.20 1.73
C ALA A 22 -5.73 9.13 3.13
N ALA A 23 -5.47 7.91 3.60
CA ALA A 23 -4.72 7.71 4.83
C ALA A 23 -3.47 8.60 4.77
N ASP A 24 -3.24 9.39 5.81
CA ASP A 24 -2.12 10.33 5.83
C ASP A 24 -0.82 9.54 5.62
N VAL A 25 -0.16 9.80 4.49
CA VAL A 25 1.11 9.17 4.16
C VAL A 25 2.16 9.76 5.08
N LEU A 26 2.69 8.92 5.96
CA LEU A 26 3.70 9.27 6.95
C LEU A 26 5.08 9.34 6.29
N GLU A 27 5.37 8.39 5.40
CA GLU A 27 6.67 8.28 4.75
C GLU A 27 6.56 7.71 3.34
N ARG A 28 7.48 8.15 2.48
CA ARG A 28 7.71 7.57 1.15
C ARG A 28 9.21 7.37 0.95
N TYR A 29 9.57 6.21 0.42
CA TYR A 29 10.96 5.93 0.04
C TYR A 29 11.01 4.98 -1.15
N VAL A 30 12.15 4.98 -1.84
CA VAL A 30 12.44 4.05 -2.92
C VAL A 30 13.11 2.81 -2.30
N SER A 31 12.67 1.63 -2.73
CA SER A 31 13.25 0.34 -2.38
C SER A 31 13.48 -0.47 -3.65
N ALA A 32 14.15 -1.61 -3.53
CA ALA A 32 14.33 -2.56 -4.61
C ALA A 32 14.29 -3.99 -4.08
N ASP A 33 13.83 -4.92 -4.92
CA ASP A 33 14.00 -6.34 -4.63
C ASP A 33 15.48 -6.71 -4.76
N THR A 34 16.02 -7.36 -3.74
CA THR A 34 17.41 -7.80 -3.66
C THR A 34 17.53 -9.32 -3.70
N LEU A 35 16.42 -10.03 -3.89
CA LEU A 35 16.41 -11.48 -4.02
C LEU A 35 17.24 -11.90 -5.23
N ASN A 36 18.21 -12.76 -4.99
CA ASN A 36 18.96 -13.47 -6.01
C ASN A 36 18.74 -14.98 -5.78
N PRO A 37 17.76 -15.61 -6.45
CA PRO A 37 17.40 -17.00 -6.21
C PRO A 37 18.50 -18.00 -6.66
N GLY A 38 19.45 -17.55 -7.48
CA GLY A 38 20.42 -18.43 -8.13
C GLY A 38 19.79 -19.30 -9.21
N GLU A 39 20.54 -20.30 -9.67
CA GLU A 39 20.06 -21.32 -10.60
C GLU A 39 19.82 -22.62 -9.85
N ASP A 40 18.73 -23.31 -10.18
CA ASP A 40 18.43 -24.67 -9.71
C ASP A 40 18.80 -25.70 -10.78
N SER A 41 19.49 -26.76 -10.36
CA SER A 41 19.85 -27.87 -11.23
C SER A 41 18.66 -28.68 -11.76
N ASN A 42 17.50 -28.61 -11.10
CA ASN A 42 16.25 -29.22 -11.54
C ASN A 42 15.49 -28.25 -12.45
N PRO A 43 15.27 -28.58 -13.75
CA PRO A 43 14.59 -27.69 -14.68
C PRO A 43 13.17 -27.29 -14.27
N ASP A 44 12.44 -28.18 -13.60
CA ASP A 44 11.08 -27.87 -13.13
C ASP A 44 11.11 -26.84 -12.00
N ALA A 45 12.04 -26.99 -11.06
CA ALA A 45 12.24 -26.03 -9.98
C ALA A 45 12.68 -24.66 -10.52
N GLN A 46 13.57 -24.64 -11.53
CA GLN A 46 13.97 -23.40 -12.18
C GLN A 46 12.78 -22.68 -12.82
N ASN A 47 11.91 -23.40 -13.54
CA ASN A 47 10.70 -22.81 -14.13
C ASN A 47 9.76 -22.22 -13.07
N CYS A 48 9.65 -22.85 -11.89
CA CYS A 48 8.91 -22.28 -10.77
C CYS A 48 9.55 -20.99 -10.25
N LEU A 49 10.87 -20.97 -10.07
CA LEU A 49 11.60 -19.77 -9.64
C LEU A 49 11.42 -18.62 -10.63
N ASP A 50 11.58 -18.88 -11.93
CA ASP A 50 11.41 -17.89 -12.99
C ASP A 50 10.00 -17.28 -12.99
N GLY A 51 9.00 -18.06 -12.59
CA GLY A 51 7.64 -17.55 -12.40
C GLY A 51 7.48 -16.75 -11.11
N LEU A 52 8.09 -17.16 -10.00
CA LEU A 52 7.84 -16.56 -8.68
C LEU A 52 8.68 -15.32 -8.40
N CYS A 53 9.87 -15.23 -8.98
CA CYS A 53 10.77 -14.11 -8.77
C CYS A 53 10.25 -12.84 -9.44
N TRP A 54 10.44 -11.71 -8.77
CA TRP A 54 10.17 -10.41 -9.35
C TRP A 54 11.22 -10.09 -10.41
N GLU A 55 10.85 -9.26 -11.38
CA GLU A 55 11.85 -8.55 -12.16
C GLU A 55 12.56 -7.55 -11.24
N PRO A 56 13.90 -7.65 -11.06
CA PRO A 56 14.62 -6.75 -10.17
C PRO A 56 14.51 -5.30 -10.64
N GLY A 57 14.11 -4.41 -9.74
CA GLY A 57 13.94 -3.00 -10.07
C GLY A 57 13.58 -2.16 -8.85
N GLU A 58 13.74 -0.84 -9.01
CA GLU A 58 13.34 0.12 -8.00
C GLU A 58 11.82 0.33 -8.01
N PHE A 59 11.23 0.47 -6.83
CA PHE A 59 9.83 0.79 -6.65
C PHE A 59 9.60 1.71 -5.45
N ASN A 60 8.50 2.48 -5.50
CA ASN A 60 8.11 3.35 -4.41
C ASN A 60 7.34 2.57 -3.34
N VAL A 61 7.70 2.82 -2.09
CA VAL A 61 7.00 2.33 -0.91
C VAL A 61 6.32 3.50 -0.21
N GLU A 62 5.06 3.33 0.16
CA GLU A 62 4.29 4.27 0.97
C GLU A 62 3.99 3.65 2.33
N VAL A 63 4.15 4.44 3.39
CA VAL A 63 3.79 4.05 4.75
C VAL A 63 2.71 4.99 5.26
N THR A 64 1.59 4.43 5.71
CA THR A 64 0.49 5.16 6.34
C THR A 64 0.23 4.61 7.74
N THR A 65 -0.51 5.35 8.55
CA THR A 65 -1.13 4.78 9.77
C THR A 65 -2.06 3.64 9.37
N ALA A 66 -2.05 2.54 10.13
CA ALA A 66 -2.97 1.43 9.92
C ALA A 66 -4.37 1.73 10.49
N GLU A 67 -5.38 1.00 9.99
CA GLU A 67 -6.71 1.01 10.62
C GLU A 67 -6.63 0.38 12.02
N PRO A 68 -7.49 0.80 12.97
CA PRO A 68 -7.53 0.21 14.31
C PRO A 68 -7.65 -1.32 14.28
N GLY A 69 -6.68 -2.01 14.87
CA GLY A 69 -6.63 -3.48 14.94
C GLY A 69 -5.90 -4.16 13.76
N LYS A 70 -5.39 -3.40 12.79
CA LYS A 70 -4.69 -3.90 11.58
C LYS A 70 -3.21 -3.51 11.54
N GLY A 71 -2.55 -3.60 12.69
CA GLY A 71 -1.17 -3.18 12.86
C GLY A 71 -1.04 -1.73 13.34
N ASP A 72 0.21 -1.30 13.46
CA ASP A 72 0.58 0.08 13.78
C ASP A 72 0.72 0.91 12.50
N PHE A 73 1.29 0.31 11.45
CA PHE A 73 1.47 0.93 10.14
C PHE A 73 1.00 0.01 9.02
N LEU A 74 0.61 0.64 7.92
CA LEU A 74 0.27 -0.04 6.69
C LEU A 74 1.29 0.38 5.62
N VAL A 75 2.03 -0.60 5.13
CA VAL A 75 3.04 -0.41 4.09
C VAL A 75 2.46 -0.88 2.77
N ARG A 76 2.56 -0.05 1.73
CA ARG A 76 2.09 -0.38 0.38
C ARG A 76 3.16 -0.16 -0.66
N PHE A 77 3.21 -1.05 -1.63
CA PHE A 77 4.09 -0.97 -2.80
C PHE A 77 3.49 -1.78 -3.96
N PRO A 78 3.94 -1.58 -5.21
CA PRO A 78 3.38 -2.29 -6.37
C PRO A 78 3.49 -3.82 -6.25
N SER A 79 2.49 -4.53 -6.74
CA SER A 79 2.55 -5.97 -7.00
C SER A 79 3.39 -6.25 -8.25
N PRO A 80 4.19 -7.35 -8.28
CA PRO A 80 4.95 -7.74 -9.48
C PRO A 80 4.06 -8.31 -10.58
N ARG A 81 2.81 -8.64 -10.22
CA ARG A 81 1.82 -9.27 -11.08
C ARG A 81 0.56 -8.41 -11.03
N PRO A 82 0.56 -7.25 -11.71
CA PRO A 82 -0.63 -6.42 -11.79
C PRO A 82 -1.75 -7.19 -12.49
N ALA A 83 -2.92 -7.21 -11.86
CA ALA A 83 -4.16 -7.79 -12.36
C ALA A 83 -5.08 -6.74 -13.01
N GLY A 84 -4.64 -5.46 -13.07
CA GLY A 84 -5.39 -4.36 -13.66
C GLY A 84 -6.43 -3.74 -12.73
N ASN A 85 -6.33 -4.02 -11.43
CA ASN A 85 -7.14 -3.37 -10.41
C ASN A 85 -6.20 -2.57 -9.50
N ALA A 86 -6.30 -1.24 -9.54
CA ALA A 86 -5.36 -0.35 -8.86
C ALA A 86 -5.16 -0.63 -7.36
N VAL A 87 -6.14 -1.23 -6.67
CA VAL A 87 -6.00 -1.63 -5.25
C VAL A 87 -5.30 -2.98 -5.12
N ASN A 88 -5.69 -3.97 -5.92
CA ASN A 88 -5.11 -5.32 -5.88
C ASN A 88 -3.75 -5.41 -6.60
N ASP A 89 -3.41 -4.37 -7.36
CA ASP A 89 -2.10 -4.20 -7.99
C ASP A 89 -1.08 -3.64 -6.99
N LEU A 90 -1.46 -3.48 -5.71
CA LEU A 90 -0.58 -3.15 -4.61
C LEU A 90 -0.48 -4.34 -3.64
N VAL A 91 0.73 -4.58 -3.16
CA VAL A 91 0.95 -5.35 -1.94
C VAL A 91 0.60 -4.47 -0.75
N ALA A 92 -0.04 -5.07 0.25
CA ALA A 92 -0.33 -4.45 1.53
C ALA A 92 0.31 -5.26 2.64
N LEU A 93 1.15 -4.62 3.45
CA LEU A 93 1.81 -5.21 4.60
C LEU A 93 1.40 -4.46 5.86
N GLU A 94 0.68 -5.14 6.74
CA GLU A 94 0.36 -4.66 8.08
C GLU A 94 1.58 -4.88 8.98
N TRP A 95 2.14 -3.80 9.51
CA TRP A 95 3.31 -3.82 10.36
C TRP A 95 2.92 -3.69 11.82
N TYR A 96 3.44 -4.61 12.65
CA TYR A 96 3.25 -4.62 14.10
C TYR A 96 4.61 -4.42 14.77
N ALA A 97 4.75 -3.34 15.53
CA ALA A 97 5.93 -3.08 16.33
C ALA A 97 5.98 -4.07 17.51
N VAL A 98 7.14 -4.69 17.71
CA VAL A 98 7.38 -5.48 18.91
C VAL A 98 7.48 -4.52 20.10
N LEU A 99 6.69 -4.77 21.14
CA LEU A 99 6.65 -3.97 22.35
C LEU A 99 7.31 -4.71 23.51
N ASP A 100 8.02 -3.99 24.38
CA ASP A 100 8.49 -4.50 25.66
C ASP A 100 7.37 -4.56 26.72
N GLU A 101 7.71 -4.99 27.94
CA GLU A 101 6.77 -5.08 29.06
C GLU A 101 6.17 -3.73 29.47
N THR A 102 6.77 -2.61 29.05
CA THR A 102 6.28 -1.25 29.32
C THR A 102 5.44 -0.68 28.17
N GLY A 103 5.23 -1.45 27.10
CA GLY A 103 4.50 -1.02 25.91
C GLY A 103 5.33 -0.16 24.95
N LYS A 104 6.65 -0.11 25.10
CA LYS A 104 7.53 0.67 24.23
C LYS A 104 8.03 -0.19 23.08
N ALA A 105 8.04 0.37 21.87
CA ALA A 105 8.61 -0.29 20.70
C ALA A 105 10.11 -0.60 20.90
N VAL A 106 10.50 -1.83 20.59
CA VAL A 106 11.87 -2.33 20.68
C VAL A 106 12.35 -2.93 19.38
N ARG A 107 13.68 -2.95 19.21
CA ARG A 107 14.32 -3.63 18.09
C ARG A 107 14.43 -5.12 18.40
N ALA A 108 13.81 -5.94 17.55
CA ALA A 108 13.84 -7.40 17.61
C ALA A 108 13.90 -7.97 16.18
N PRO A 109 14.20 -9.26 16.00
CA PRO A 109 14.05 -9.92 14.71
C PRO A 109 12.63 -9.76 14.18
N SER A 110 12.49 -9.42 12.90
CA SER A 110 11.20 -9.33 12.22
C SER A 110 10.80 -10.70 11.68
N VAL A 111 9.49 -10.98 11.68
CA VAL A 111 8.90 -12.16 11.06
C VAL A 111 7.86 -11.67 10.06
N ILE A 112 7.85 -12.26 8.86
CA ILE A 112 6.83 -12.01 7.84
C ILE A 112 5.85 -13.19 7.88
N VAL A 113 4.56 -12.87 7.91
CA VAL A 113 3.46 -13.83 7.78
C VAL A 113 2.75 -13.52 6.47
N VAL A 114 2.66 -14.51 5.57
CA VAL A 114 2.07 -14.40 4.23
C VAL A 114 0.83 -15.26 4.15
#